data_AF-A6GAX5-F1
#
_entry.id   AF-A6GAX5-F1
#
_cell.length_a   1.000
_cell.length_b   1.000
_cell.length_c   1.000
_cell.angle_alpha   90.00
_cell.angle_beta   90.00
_cell.angle_gamma   90.00
#
_symmetry.space_group_name_H-M   'P 1'
#
loop_
_entity.id
_entity.type
_entity.pdbx_description
1 polymer ?
#
loop_
_entity_poly.entity_id
_entity_poly.type
_entity_poly.pdbx_seq_one_letter_code
_entity_poly.pdbx_strand_id
1 'polypeptide(L)'
;MALGVGGALAALAGVGALIFVLAAPSPARTCEHIRGLLALAREPAGEAEAAACLAAQEARRARWGRVGWARHAWCVAGSETIPGAGRCTSEGPVFD
;
A
#
# COMPACT_ATOMS: atom_id res chain seq x y z
N MET A 1 0.32 26.11 34.20
CA MET A 1 -0.54 25.87 33.02
C MET A 1 0.24 24.97 32.06
N ALA A 2 0.09 23.65 32.16
CA ALA A 2 0.89 22.67 31.41
C ALA A 2 -0.04 21.81 30.53
N LEU A 3 -0.82 22.47 29.69
CA LEU A 3 -1.64 21.86 28.63
C LEU A 3 -1.13 22.48 27.33
N GLY A 4 -0.24 21.83 26.59
CA GLY A 4 0.23 22.44 25.34
C GLY A 4 1.05 21.56 24.43
N VAL A 5 1.95 20.74 24.97
CA VAL A 5 2.90 20.01 24.10
C VAL A 5 2.37 18.62 23.71
N GLY A 6 1.68 17.92 24.61
CA GLY A 6 1.13 16.58 24.32
C GLY A 6 -0.01 16.57 23.29
N GLY A 7 -0.84 17.62 23.28
CA GLY A 7 -1.97 17.74 22.33
C GLY A 7 -1.53 18.03 20.90
N ALA A 8 -0.49 18.84 20.71
CA ALA A 8 0.03 19.17 19.37
C ALA A 8 0.68 17.96 18.70
N LEU A 9 1.43 17.14 19.44
CA LEU A 9 2.03 15.91 18.93
C LEU A 9 0.97 14.85 18.58
N ALA A 10 -0.08 14.71 19.40
CA ALA A 10 -1.20 13.82 19.10
C ALA A 10 -2.00 14.29 17.88
N ALA A 11 -2.18 15.60 17.71
CA ALA A 11 -2.83 16.18 16.53
C ALA A 11 -1.99 15.96 15.27
N LEU A 12 -0.67 16.15 15.33
CA LEU A 12 0.24 15.89 14.20
C LEU A 12 0.31 14.40 13.84
N ALA A 13 0.33 13.52 14.83
CA ALA A 13 0.25 12.08 14.61
C ALA A 13 -1.10 11.67 13.99
N GLY A 14 -2.20 12.26 14.44
CA GLY A 14 -3.53 12.05 13.88
C GLY A 14 -3.65 12.54 12.44
N VAL A 15 -3.10 13.72 12.14
CA VAL A 15 -3.07 14.28 10.77
C VAL A 15 -2.17 13.44 9.86
N GLY A 16 -0.99 13.05 10.32
CA GLY A 16 -0.07 12.19 9.56
C GLY A 16 -0.68 10.82 9.24
N ALA A 17 -1.36 10.20 10.20
CA ALA A 17 -2.07 8.94 9.98
C ALA A 17 -3.23 9.11 9.00
N LEU A 18 -3.96 10.23 9.06
CA LEU A 18 -5.05 10.51 8.13
C LEU A 18 -4.52 10.72 6.70
N ILE A 19 -3.43 11.48 6.55
CA ILE A 19 -2.76 11.71 5.25
C ILE A 19 -2.25 10.39 4.68
N PHE A 20 -1.62 9.53 5.48
CA PHE A 20 -1.14 8.21 5.05
C PHE A 20 -2.26 7.37 4.44
N VAL A 21 -3.44 7.37 5.06
CA VAL A 21 -4.61 6.62 4.59
C VAL A 21 -5.25 7.26 3.36
N LEU A 22 -5.33 8.58 3.30
CA LEU A 22 -5.94 9.32 2.18
C LEU A 22 -5.05 9.37 0.94
N ALA A 23 -3.73 9.43 1.11
CA ALA A 23 -2.74 9.43 0.03
C ALA A 23 -2.32 8.03 -0.41
N ALA A 24 -2.94 6.97 0.16
CA ALA A 24 -2.66 5.60 -0.23
C ALA A 24 -2.88 5.40 -1.74
N PRO A 25 -1.95 4.72 -2.45
CA PRO A 25 -2.11 4.40 -3.86
C PRO A 25 -3.45 3.69 -4.14
N SER A 26 -4.03 3.94 -5.31
CA SER A 26 -5.23 3.24 -5.75
C SER A 26 -4.91 1.78 -6.13
N PRO A 27 -5.90 0.86 -6.09
CA PRO A 27 -5.71 -0.52 -6.55
C PRO A 27 -5.09 -0.63 -7.94
N ALA A 28 -5.53 0.23 -8.86
CA ALA A 28 -4.95 0.35 -10.21
C ALA A 28 -3.46 0.75 -10.16
N ARG A 29 -3.09 1.82 -9.44
CA ARG A 29 -1.68 2.24 -9.29
C ARG A 29 -0.81 1.17 -8.65
N THR A 30 -1.31 0.47 -7.64
CA THR A 30 -0.59 -0.65 -7.01
C THR A 30 -0.38 -1.79 -8.00
N CYS A 31 -1.40 -2.11 -8.82
CA CYS A 31 -1.29 -3.14 -9.84
C CYS A 31 -0.31 -2.75 -10.97
N GLU A 32 -0.36 -1.50 -11.43
CA GLU A 32 0.60 -0.96 -12.41
C GLU A 32 2.05 -1.07 -11.91
N HIS A 33 2.30 -0.77 -10.64
CA HIS A 33 3.62 -0.92 -10.03
C HIS A 33 4.09 -2.39 -10.04
N ILE A 34 3.23 -3.33 -9.63
CA ILE A 34 3.54 -4.77 -9.67
C ILE A 34 3.83 -5.23 -11.11
N ARG A 35 3.07 -4.75 -12.09
CA ARG A 35 3.32 -5.03 -13.51
C ARG A 35 4.66 -4.46 -13.97
N GLY A 36 5.02 -3.26 -13.52
CA GLY A 36 6.35 -2.67 -13.76
C GLY A 36 7.47 -3.56 -13.23
N LEU A 37 7.30 -4.09 -12.02
CA LEU A 37 8.25 -5.04 -11.42
C LEU A 37 8.32 -6.37 -12.19
N LEU A 38 7.19 -6.89 -12.72
CA LEU A 38 7.16 -8.10 -13.56
C LEU A 38 7.86 -7.88 -14.90
N ALA A 39 7.63 -6.72 -15.51
CA ALA A 39 8.29 -6.34 -16.76
C ALA A 39 9.82 -6.25 -16.60
N LEU A 40 10.30 -5.72 -15.47
CA LEU A 40 11.73 -5.73 -15.12
C LEU A 40 12.28 -7.16 -14.97
N ALA A 41 11.46 -8.08 -14.47
CA ALA A 41 11.80 -9.51 -14.39
C ALA A 41 11.67 -10.26 -15.72
N ARG A 42 11.32 -9.60 -16.83
CA ARG A 42 11.00 -10.17 -18.15
C ARG A 42 9.85 -11.18 -18.16
N GLU A 43 8.94 -11.06 -17.20
CA GLU A 43 7.71 -11.85 -17.14
C GLU A 43 6.57 -11.02 -17.74
N PRO A 44 6.14 -11.28 -19.00
CA PRO A 44 5.09 -10.50 -19.63
C PRO A 44 3.74 -10.77 -18.95
N ALA A 45 3.20 -9.78 -18.26
CA ALA A 45 1.82 -9.82 -17.78
C ALA A 45 0.87 -9.39 -18.91
N GLY A 46 0.03 -10.30 -19.40
CA GLY A 46 -1.01 -9.99 -20.38
C GLY A 46 -2.12 -9.10 -19.81
N GLU A 47 -3.09 -8.74 -20.65
CA GLU A 47 -4.26 -7.96 -20.22
C GLU A 47 -5.15 -8.74 -19.25
N ALA A 48 -5.25 -10.06 -19.40
CA ALA A 48 -5.97 -10.93 -18.48
C ALA A 48 -5.36 -10.88 -17.07
N GLU A 49 -4.03 -10.91 -16.97
CA GLU A 49 -3.31 -10.75 -15.71
C GLU A 49 -3.49 -9.34 -15.11
N ALA A 50 -3.65 -8.29 -15.93
CA ALA A 50 -3.96 -6.95 -15.44
C ALA A 50 -5.32 -6.92 -14.73
N ALA A 51 -6.35 -7.49 -15.36
CA ALA A 51 -7.70 -7.54 -14.81
C ALA A 51 -7.76 -8.39 -13.54
N ALA A 52 -7.09 -9.55 -13.53
CA ALA A 52 -7.00 -10.41 -12.35
C ALA A 52 -6.26 -9.73 -11.19
N CYS A 53 -5.18 -9.01 -11.48
CA CYS A 53 -4.43 -8.23 -10.51
C CYS A 53 -5.27 -7.09 -9.91
N LEU A 54 -6.00 -6.34 -10.74
CA LEU A 54 -6.89 -5.29 -10.25
C LEU A 54 -7.99 -5.86 -9.33
N ALA A 55 -8.67 -6.93 -9.77
CA ALA A 55 -9.71 -7.58 -8.98
C ALA A 55 -9.19 -8.10 -7.64
N ALA A 56 -7.98 -8.67 -7.62
CA ALA A 56 -7.34 -9.13 -6.37
C ALA A 56 -7.03 -7.96 -5.43
N GLN A 57 -6.57 -6.81 -5.95
CA GLN A 57 -6.27 -5.63 -5.14
C GLN A 57 -7.54 -4.95 -4.62
N GLU A 58 -8.61 -4.92 -5.40
CA GLU A 58 -9.92 -4.43 -4.95
C GLU A 58 -10.49 -5.32 -3.84
N ALA A 59 -10.41 -6.64 -3.99
CA ALA A 59 -10.83 -7.58 -2.96
C ALA A 59 -10.03 -7.41 -1.66
N ARG A 60 -8.71 -7.18 -1.75
CA ARG A 60 -7.85 -6.86 -0.59
C ARG A 60 -8.26 -5.55 0.08
N ARG A 61 -8.49 -4.49 -0.71
CA ARG A 61 -8.97 -3.20 -0.18
C ARG A 61 -10.30 -3.33 0.54
N ALA A 62 -11.23 -4.10 -0.02
CA ALA A 62 -12.53 -4.36 0.59
C ALA A 62 -12.39 -5.17 1.90
N ARG A 63 -11.53 -6.19 1.92
CA ARG A 63 -11.30 -7.06 3.08
C ARG A 63 -10.57 -6.36 4.23
N TRP A 64 -9.53 -5.58 3.91
CA TRP A 64 -8.61 -5.01 4.91
C TRP A 64 -8.99 -3.60 5.36
N GLY A 65 -10.03 -3.02 4.75
CA GLY A 65 -10.44 -1.64 5.01
C GLY A 65 -9.38 -0.62 4.58
N ARG A 66 -9.63 0.66 4.90
CA ARG A 66 -8.78 1.77 4.42
C ARG A 66 -7.36 1.72 5.00
N VAL A 67 -7.22 1.42 6.28
CA VAL A 67 -5.92 1.41 6.98
C VAL A 67 -5.06 0.24 6.52
N GLY A 68 -5.63 -0.97 6.47
CA GLY A 68 -4.92 -2.16 5.99
C GLY A 68 -4.56 -2.03 4.50
N TRP A 69 -5.44 -1.45 3.69
CA TRP A 69 -5.11 -1.09 2.30
C TRP A 69 -3.94 -0.12 2.22
N ALA A 70 -3.98 0.98 2.98
CA ALA A 70 -2.92 1.99 2.95
C ALA A 70 -1.56 1.37 3.28
N ARG A 71 -1.48 0.55 4.33
CA ARG A 71 -0.25 -0.18 4.70
C ARG A 71 0.25 -1.07 3.57
N HIS A 72 -0.64 -1.87 2.97
CA HIS A 72 -0.28 -2.71 1.84
C HIS A 72 0.21 -1.91 0.64
N ALA A 73 -0.55 -0.90 0.23
CA ALA A 73 -0.28 -0.10 -0.96
C ALA A 73 1.04 0.67 -0.85
N TRP A 74 1.34 1.23 0.33
CA TRP A 74 2.62 1.89 0.58
C TRP A 74 3.80 0.92 0.63
N CYS A 75 3.62 -0.26 1.23
CA CYS A 75 4.65 -1.31 1.20
C CYS A 75 4.97 -1.76 -0.23
N VAL A 76 3.95 -1.98 -1.06
CA VAL A 76 4.14 -2.37 -2.46
C VAL A 76 4.82 -1.26 -3.24
N ALA A 77 4.40 0.01 -3.06
CA ALA A 77 5.01 1.15 -3.74
C ALA A 77 6.49 1.35 -3.36
N GLY A 78 6.87 1.03 -2.12
CA GLY A 78 8.27 1.04 -1.67
C GLY A 78 9.08 -0.20 -2.04
N SER A 79 8.45 -1.22 -2.63
CA SER A 79 9.13 -2.46 -3.03
C SER A 79 9.78 -2.32 -4.40
N GLU A 80 11.06 -2.70 -4.49
CA GLU A 80 11.84 -2.69 -5.74
C GLU A 80 11.85 -4.05 -6.44
N THR A 81 11.28 -5.09 -5.82
CA THR A 81 11.29 -6.47 -6.35
C THR A 81 9.94 -7.15 -6.17
N ILE A 82 9.62 -8.11 -7.06
CA ILE A 82 8.40 -8.92 -6.96
C ILE A 82 8.32 -9.71 -5.63
N PRO A 83 9.38 -10.40 -5.17
CA PRO A 83 9.34 -11.05 -3.86
C PRO A 83 9.09 -10.07 -2.71
N GLY A 84 9.63 -8.85 -2.79
CA GLY A 84 9.37 -7.78 -1.83
C GLY A 84 7.90 -7.39 -1.80
N ALA A 85 7.33 -7.10 -2.97
CA ALA A 85 5.91 -6.75 -3.11
C ALA A 85 4.98 -7.90 -2.67
N GLY A 86 5.40 -9.15 -2.87
CA GLY A 86 4.67 -10.36 -2.44
C GLY A 86 4.59 -10.54 -0.92
N ARG A 87 5.53 -9.96 -0.16
CA ARG A 87 5.53 -9.98 1.32
C ARG A 87 4.67 -8.89 1.95
N CYS A 88 4.20 -7.91 1.17
CA CYS A 88 3.40 -6.81 1.69
C CYS A 88 1.99 -7.28 2.09
N THR A 89 1.62 -7.09 3.36
CA THR A 89 0.30 -7.44 3.90
C THR A 89 -0.42 -6.20 4.44
N SER A 90 -1.64 -6.40 4.95
CA SER A 90 -2.39 -5.36 5.68
C SER A 90 -1.72 -4.91 6.98
N GLU A 91 -0.76 -5.68 7.50
CA GLU A 91 -0.08 -5.37 8.74
C GLU A 91 1.08 -4.39 8.52
N GLY A 92 1.57 -4.28 7.27
CA GLY A 92 2.73 -3.47 6.88
C GLY A 92 3.88 -4.36 6.40
N PRO A 93 5.05 -3.78 6.07
CA PRO A 93 6.27 -4.55 5.83
C PRO A 93 6.64 -5.37 7.08
N VAL A 94 6.86 -6.68 6.90
CA VAL A 94 7.60 -7.50 7.86
C VAL A 94 9.07 -7.22 7.59
N PHE A 95 9.66 -6.31 8.38
CA PHE A 95 11.11 -6.16 8.43
C PHE A 95 11.62 -7.31 9.29
N ASP A 96 12.26 -8.29 8.65
CA ASP A 96 13.11 -9.27 9.33
C ASP A 96 14.43 -8.58 9.72
#